data_AF-C5BSN0-F1
#
_entry.id   AF-C5BSN0-F1
#
_cell.length_a   1.000
_cell.length_b   1.000
_cell.length_c   1.000
_cell.angle_alpha   90.00
_cell.angle_beta   90.00
_cell.angle_gamma   90.00
#
_symmetry.space_group_name_H-M   'P 1'
#
loop_
_entity.id
_entity.type
_entity.pdbx_description
1 polymer ?
#
loop_
_entity_poly.entity_id
_entity_poly.type
_entity_poly.pdbx_seq_one_letter_code
_entity_poly.pdbx_strand_id
1 'polypeptide(L)'
;MSTDVLFAFEGALIEMQCGQCSATQQLKVREIKPMLTRCHSCKSLLMVEPAVRAKPNKIQIELFVTAVQSAVPVSATEKTSLRAV
;
A
#
# COMPACT_ATOMS: atom_id res chain seq x y z
N MET A 1 -8.18 -9.36 11.30
CA MET A 1 -7.72 -8.64 10.10
C MET A 1 -6.62 -9.49 9.48
N SER A 2 -6.71 -9.84 8.20
CA SER A 2 -5.66 -10.60 7.52
C SER A 2 -4.50 -9.68 7.15
N THR A 3 -3.28 -10.13 7.42
CA THR A 3 -2.05 -9.43 7.06
C THR A 3 -1.29 -10.34 6.11
N ASP A 4 -1.15 -9.92 4.85
CA ASP A 4 -0.33 -10.65 3.88
C ASP A 4 1.12 -10.17 3.99
N VAL A 5 2.07 -11.11 4.07
CA VAL A 5 3.50 -10.83 4.12
C VAL A 5 4.11 -11.21 2.79
N LEU A 6 4.66 -10.22 2.09
CA LEU A 6 5.30 -10.40 0.77
C LEU A 6 6.79 -10.11 0.88
N PHE A 7 7.61 -10.85 0.15
CA PHE A 7 9.07 -10.67 0.16
C PHE A 7 9.53 -10.11 -1.18
N ALA A 8 10.25 -8.99 -1.12
CA ALA A 8 10.67 -8.23 -2.29
C ALA A 8 12.09 -7.67 -2.14
N PHE A 9 12.63 -7.21 -3.27
CA PHE A 9 13.81 -6.36 -3.32
C PHE A 9 13.38 -4.94 -3.70
N GLU A 10 14.24 -3.96 -3.46
CA GLU A 10 14.00 -2.60 -3.93
C GLU A 10 13.83 -2.58 -5.45
N GLY A 11 12.81 -1.88 -5.94
CA GLY A 11 12.47 -1.80 -7.35
C GLY A 11 11.67 -2.98 -7.90
N ALA A 12 11.48 -4.05 -7.12
CA ALA A 12 10.73 -5.23 -7.56
C ALA A 12 9.25 -4.91 -7.82
N LEU A 13 8.69 -5.57 -8.83
CA LEU A 13 7.27 -5.65 -9.07
C LEU A 13 6.77 -6.96 -8.47
N ILE A 14 5.91 -6.86 -7.46
CA ILE A 14 5.38 -8.04 -6.75
C ILE A 14 3.89 -8.19 -6.98
N GLU A 15 3.43 -9.43 -6.93
CA GLU A 15 2.02 -9.74 -6.99
C GLU A 15 1.47 -9.88 -5.56
N MET A 16 0.34 -9.22 -5.28
CA MET A 16 -0.38 -9.33 -4.01
C MET A 16 -1.81 -9.79 -4.27
N GLN A 17 -2.37 -10.53 -3.31
CA GLN A 17 -3.80 -10.84 -3.28
C GLN A 17 -4.50 -9.89 -2.32
N CYS A 18 -5.67 -9.35 -2.71
CA CYS A 18 -6.45 -8.51 -1.82
C CYS A 18 -7.17 -9.37 -0.76
N GLY A 19 -6.85 -9.19 0.52
CA GLY A 19 -7.51 -9.92 1.61
C GLY A 19 -9.04 -9.73 1.75
N GLN A 20 -9.66 -8.77 1.03
CA GLN A 20 -11.12 -8.60 1.04
C GLN A 20 -11.84 -9.28 -0.13
N CYS A 21 -11.36 -9.09 -1.37
CA CYS A 21 -12.03 -9.62 -2.56
C CYS A 21 -11.27 -10.74 -3.28
N SER A 22 -10.12 -11.16 -2.74
CA SER A 22 -9.22 -12.16 -3.32
C SER A 22 -8.67 -11.83 -4.70
N ALA A 23 -8.90 -10.62 -5.22
CA ALA A 23 -8.38 -10.19 -6.51
C ALA A 23 -6.87 -9.93 -6.42
N THR A 24 -6.16 -10.36 -7.46
CA THR A 24 -4.72 -10.25 -7.57
C THR A 24 -4.31 -8.93 -8.21
N GLN A 25 -3.28 -8.25 -7.69
CA GLN A 25 -2.77 -7.00 -8.25
C GLN A 25 -1.27 -6.86 -8.06
N GLN A 26 -0.65 -6.04 -8.90
CA GLN A 26 0.79 -5.79 -8.84
C GLN A 26 1.11 -4.53 -8.02
N LEU A 27 2.12 -4.62 -7.17
CA LEU A 27 2.70 -3.51 -6.43
C LEU A 27 4.16 -3.33 -6.82
N LYS A 28 4.55 -2.09 -7.14
CA LYS A 28 5.96 -1.74 -7.36
C LYS A 28 6.55 -1.24 -6.05
N VAL A 29 7.59 -1.91 -5.57
CA VAL A 29 8.34 -1.53 -4.37
C VAL A 29 9.28 -0.39 -4.73
N ARG A 30 8.84 0.85 -4.55
CA ARG A 30 9.64 2.04 -4.91
C ARG A 30 10.39 2.64 -3.73
N GLU A 31 9.78 2.65 -2.56
CA GLU A 31 10.32 3.31 -1.38
C GLU A 31 10.12 2.44 -0.14
N ILE A 32 11.08 2.48 0.78
CA ILE A 32 10.96 1.88 2.12
C ILE A 32 10.19 2.88 3.00
N LYS A 33 8.96 3.18 2.62
CA LYS A 33 8.03 3.98 3.41
C LYS A 33 6.64 3.37 3.34
N PRO A 34 5.85 3.44 4.43
CA PRO A 34 4.46 3.06 4.40
C PRO A 34 3.71 3.80 3.29
N MET A 35 2.89 3.08 2.53
CA MET A 35 2.06 3.67 1.50
C MET A 35 0.62 3.18 1.57
N LEU A 36 -0.30 4.06 1.21
CA LEU A 36 -1.70 3.71 1.03
C LEU A 36 -1.95 3.44 -0.45
N THR A 37 -2.58 2.31 -0.72
CA THR A 37 -3.05 1.94 -2.06
C THR A 37 -4.48 1.43 -1.98
N ARG A 38 -5.15 1.32 -3.12
CA ARG A 38 -6.50 0.75 -3.21
C ARG A 38 -6.47 -0.53 -4.00
N CYS A 39 -7.31 -1.49 -3.61
CA CYS A 39 -7.54 -2.66 -4.45
C CYS A 39 -8.12 -2.21 -5.81
N HIS A 40 -7.57 -2.72 -6.91
CA HIS A 40 -8.08 -2.38 -8.24
C HIS A 40 -9.52 -2.87 -8.45
N SER A 41 -9.91 -3.99 -7.82
CA SER A 41 -11.23 -4.61 -7.94
C SER A 41 -12.23 -4.00 -6.96
N CYS A 42 -12.10 -4.26 -5.66
CA CYS A 42 -13.09 -3.84 -4.65
C CYS A 42 -12.89 -2.43 -4.08
N LYS A 43 -11.86 -1.70 -4.52
CA LYS A 43 -11.53 -0.33 -4.08
C LYS A 43 -11.21 -0.15 -2.59
N SER A 44 -11.13 -1.25 -1.83
CA SER A 44 -10.76 -1.23 -0.41
C SER A 44 -9.39 -0.60 -0.22
N LEU A 45 -9.26 0.17 0.87
CA LEU A 45 -8.02 0.82 1.24
C LEU A 45 -7.07 -0.21 1.86
N LEU A 46 -5.84 -0.25 1.35
CA LEU A 46 -4.78 -1.17 1.76
C LEU A 46 -3.60 -0.33 2.21
N MET A 47 -3.11 -0.60 3.42
CA MET A 47 -1.87 -0.04 3.93
C MET A 47 -0.75 -1.05 3.69
N VAL A 48 0.32 -0.61 3.01
CA VAL A 48 1.50 -1.41 2.72
C VAL A 48 2.66 -0.85 3.53
N GLU A 49 3.17 -1.64 4.47
CA GLU A 49 4.27 -1.26 5.37
C GLU A 49 5.51 -2.08 5.03
N PRO A 50 6.57 -1.45 4.49
CA PRO A 50 7.83 -2.13 4.26
C PRO A 50 8.67 -2.23 5.53
N ALA A 51 9.22 -3.41 5.80
CA ALA A 51 10.26 -3.63 6.80
C ALA A 51 11.52 -4.19 6.13
N VAL A 52 12.67 -3.59 6.43
CA VAL A 52 13.94 -4.00 5.86
C VAL A 52 14.60 -5.02 6.78
N ARG A 53 15.02 -6.15 6.19
CA ARG A 53 15.90 -7.11 6.85
C ARG A 53 17.24 -7.17 6.13
N ALA A 54 18.29 -6.78 6.85
CA ALA A 54 19.66 -6.99 6.40
C ALA A 54 20.01 -8.49 6.51
N LYS A 55 20.30 -9.12 5.37
CA LYS A 55 20.95 -10.44 5.31
C LYS A 55 22.42 -10.25 4.96
N PRO A 56 23.32 -11.20 5.29
CA PRO A 56 24.77 -11.03 5.21
C PRO A 56 25.35 -10.57 3.86
N ASN A 57 24.56 -10.58 2.76
CA ASN A 57 24.96 -10.08 1.44
C ASN A 57 23.81 -9.43 0.64
N LYS A 58 22.62 -9.21 1.25
CA LYS A 58 21.43 -8.71 0.53
C LYS A 58 20.50 -7.92 1.46
N ILE A 59 19.85 -6.90 0.93
CA ILE A 59 18.73 -6.21 1.58
C ILE A 59 17.44 -6.90 1.13
N GLN A 60 16.72 -7.53 2.08
CA GLN A 60 15.40 -8.10 1.81
C GLN A 60 14.34 -7.15 2.38
N ILE A 61 13.30 -6.87 1.60
CA ILE A 61 12.18 -6.03 2.02
C ILE A 61 10.98 -6.95 2.25
N GLU A 62 10.44 -6.94 3.46
CA GLU A 62 9.18 -7.57 3.82
C GLU A 62 8.08 -6.51 3.68
N LEU A 63 7.02 -6.78 2.93
CA LEU A 63 5.88 -5.90 2.84
C LEU A 63 4.72 -6.51 3.61
N PHE A 64 4.25 -5.78 4.62
CA PHE A 64 3.04 -6.11 5.36
C PHE A 64 1.88 -5.37 4.73
N VAL A 65 0.88 -6.10 4.26
CA VAL A 65 -0.31 -5.50 3.67
C VAL A 65 -1.52 -5.73 4.55
N THR A 66 -2.13 -4.64 5.01
CA THR A 66 -3.30 -4.66 5.90
C THR A 66 -4.46 -3.91 5.26
N ALA A 67 -5.62 -4.55 5.19
CA ALA A 67 -6.85 -3.86 4.79
C ALA A 67 -7.32 -2.93 5.93
N VAL A 68 -7.41 -1.63 5.65
CA VAL A 68 -7.82 -0.62 6.63
C VAL A 68 -9.30 -0.33 6.45
N GLN A 69 -10.09 -0.48 7.51
CA GLN A 69 -11.45 0.07 7.53
C GLN A 69 -11.33 1.59 7.60
N SER A 70 -11.85 2.29 6.58
CA SER A 70 -11.84 3.75 6.55
C SER A 70 -12.69 4.30 7.70
N ALA A 71 -12.08 4.62 8.83
CA ALA A 71 -12.75 5.30 9.94
C ALA A 71 -12.83 6.82 9.74
N VAL A 72 -12.45 7.34 8.57
CA VAL A 72 -12.47 8.78 8.30
C VAL A 72 -13.52 9.07 7.21
N PRO A 73 -14.61 9.81 7.52
CA PRO A 73 -15.43 10.40 6.46
C PRO A 73 -14.55 11.34 5.66
N VAL A 74 -14.47 11.12 4.36
CA VAL A 74 -13.79 12.04 3.46
C VAL A 74 -14.63 13.31 3.38
N SER A 75 -14.41 14.25 4.29
CA SER A 75 -14.86 15.62 4.10
C SER A 75 -14.11 16.15 2.89
N ALA A 76 -14.82 16.22 1.77
CA ALA A 76 -14.38 16.90 0.57
C ALA A 76 -14.28 18.40 0.90
N THR A 77 -13.15 18.84 1.45
CA THR A 77 -12.90 20.27 1.58
C THR A 77 -12.59 20.80 0.19
N GLU A 78 -13.54 21.58 -0.31
CA GLU A 78 -13.56 22.26 -1.59
C GLU A 78 -12.22 22.90 -1.95
N LYS A 79 -11.84 22.76 -3.23
CA LYS A 79 -10.85 23.62 -3.87
C LYS A 79 -11.43 25.04 -3.99
N THR A 80 -11.33 25.85 -2.95
CA THR A 80 -11.59 27.29 -3.08
C THR A 80 -10.38 27.93 -3.76
N SER A 81 -10.49 28.09 -5.08
CA SER A 81 -9.62 28.92 -5.89
C SER A 81 -9.73 30.37 -5.39
N LEU A 82 -8.71 30.84 -4.67
CA LEU A 82 -8.50 32.27 -4.45
C LEU A 82 -7.98 32.87 -5.77
N ARG A 83 -8.90 33.34 -6.63
CA ARG A 83 -8.61 34.43 -7.55
C ARG A 83 -8.65 35.72 -6.75
N ALA A 84 -7.49 36.29 -6.47
CA ALA A 84 -7.38 37.67 -6.04
C ALA A 84 -7.66 38.58 -7.25
N VAL A 85 -8.62 39.50 -7.09
CA VAL A 85 -8.81 40.71 -7.91
C VAL A 85 -8.30 41.87 -7.09
#